data_AF-A0A847CU15-F1
#
_entry.id   AF-A0A847CU15-F1
#
_cell.length_a   1.000
_cell.length_b   1.000
_cell.length_c   1.000
_cell.angle_alpha   90.00
_cell.angle_beta   90.00
_cell.angle_gamma   90.00
#
_symmetry.space_group_name_H-M   'P 1'
#
loop_
_entity.id
_entity.type
_entity.pdbx_description
1 polymer ?
#
loop_
_entity_poly.entity_id
_entity_poly.type
_entity_poly.pdbx_seq_one_letter_code
_entity_poly.pdbx_strand_id
1 'polypeptide(L)'
;MAFPAIVGQLVSLLYNLVDRIYIGHIPEIGGDALAGVGVTAPVIIIISAFAYLIGAGGAPLASIKMGQGKKEEAEKIMGNAFFSLVVLS
;
A
#
# COMPACT_ATOMS: atom_id res chain seq x y z
N MET A 1 -10.54 10.11 14.27
CA MET A 1 -9.79 9.27 13.30
C MET A 1 -10.01 9.64 11.84
N ALA A 2 -11.15 10.20 11.43
CA ALA A 2 -11.43 10.48 10.02
C ALA A 2 -10.60 11.63 9.41
N PHE A 3 -10.42 12.76 10.13
CA PHE A 3 -9.76 13.94 9.55
C PHE A 3 -8.30 13.69 9.11
N PRO A 4 -7.40 13.08 9.93
CA PRO A 4 -6.04 12.77 9.48
C PRO A 4 -6.00 11.78 8.32
N ALA A 5 -6.89 10.78 8.32
CA ALA A 5 -6.97 9.78 7.26
C ALA A 5 -7.41 10.41 5.92
N ILE A 6 -8.42 11.30 5.95
CA ILE A 6 -8.92 12.00 4.77
C ILE A 6 -7.84 12.93 4.19
N VAL A 7 -7.15 13.69 5.04
CA VAL A 7 -6.04 14.56 4.60
C VAL A 7 -4.92 13.72 3.98
N GLY A 8 -4.55 12.59 4.59
CA GLY A 8 -3.54 11.69 4.04
C GLY A 8 -3.94 11.11 2.68
N GLN A 9 -5.20 10.72 2.51
CA GLN A 9 -5.72 10.26 1.22
C GLN A 9 -5.68 11.38 0.17
N LEU A 10 -6.03 12.62 0.52
CA LEU A 10 -5.98 13.76 -0.39
C LEU A 10 -4.55 14.05 -0.86
N VAL A 11 -3.57 14.03 0.05
CA VAL A 11 -2.15 14.23 -0.30
C VAL A 11 -1.65 13.11 -1.23
N SER A 12 -2.03 11.86 -0.97
CA SER A 12 -1.68 10.73 -1.84
C SER A 12 -2.27 10.87 -3.25
N LEU A 13 -3.52 11.34 -3.36
CA LEU A 13 -4.16 11.61 -4.65
C LEU A 13 -3.46 12.74 -5.41
N LEU A 14 -3.12 13.84 -4.73
CA LEU A 14 -2.38 14.95 -5.34
C LEU A 14 -1.00 14.51 -5.80
N TYR A 15 -0.30 13.68 -5.02
CA TYR A 15 0.99 13.11 -5.39
C TYR A 15 0.88 12.29 -6.69
N ASN A 16 -0.08 11.36 -6.78
CA ASN A 16 -0.31 10.56 -7.98
C ASN A 16 -0.67 11.42 -9.21
N LEU A 17 -1.44 12.50 -9.01
CA LEU A 17 -1.82 13.41 -10.09
C LEU A 17 -0.61 14.20 -10.59
N VAL A 18 0.15 14.79 -9.67
CA VAL A 18 1.35 15.57 -10.00
C VAL A 18 2.39 14.68 -10.68
N ASP A 19 2.67 13.49 -10.14
CA ASP A 19 3.61 12.52 -10.72
C ASP A 19 3.26 12.20 -12.18
N ARG A 20 1.99 11.91 -12.48
CA ARG A 20 1.52 11.66 -13.85
C ARG A 20 1.64 12.89 -14.76
N ILE A 21 1.38 14.09 -14.25
CA ILE A 21 1.56 15.34 -15.02
C ILE A 21 3.03 15.56 -15.36
N TYR A 22 3.93 15.32 -14.40
CA TYR A 22 5.38 15.44 -14.62
C TYR A 22 5.86 14.40 -15.63
N ILE A 23 5.45 13.13 -15.50
CA ILE A 23 5.79 12.07 -16.46
C ILE A 23 5.29 12.42 -17.86
N GLY A 24 4.07 12.93 -17.99
CA GLY A 24 3.51 13.34 -19.28
C GLY A 24 4.22 14.53 -19.94
N HIS A 25 4.83 15.41 -19.16
CA HIS A 25 5.60 16.57 -19.65
C HIS A 25 7.07 16.26 -19.95
N ILE A 26 7.53 15.01 -19.77
CA ILE A 26 8.90 14.66 -20.14
C ILE A 26 9.04 14.79 -21.68
N PRO A 27 9.97 15.62 -22.17
CA PRO A 27 10.20 15.76 -23.60
C PRO A 27 10.52 14.40 -24.24
N GLU A 28 9.96 14.15 -25.42
CA GLU A 28 10.21 12.98 -26.27
C GLU A 28 9.70 11.62 -25.75
N ILE A 29 9.70 11.37 -24.43
CA ILE A 29 9.35 10.07 -23.84
C ILE A 29 8.10 10.08 -22.94
N GLY A 30 7.48 11.24 -22.68
CA GLY A 30 6.39 11.33 -21.71
C GLY A 30 5.16 10.47 -22.03
N GLY A 31 4.82 10.33 -23.32
CA GLY A 31 3.73 9.45 -23.78
C GLY A 31 4.04 7.97 -23.56
N ASP A 32 5.24 7.53 -23.95
CA ASP A 32 5.69 6.14 -23.78
C ASP A 32 5.88 5.80 -22.30
N ALA A 33 6.36 6.74 -21.49
CA ALA A 33 6.48 6.58 -20.04
C ALA A 33 5.11 6.41 -19.37
N LEU A 34 4.10 7.22 -19.76
CA LEU A 34 2.72 7.03 -19.29
C LEU A 34 2.13 5.68 -19.73
N ALA A 35 2.41 5.24 -20.95
CA ALA A 35 2.02 3.91 -21.41
C ALA A 35 2.69 2.80 -20.58
N GLY A 36 3.98 2.94 -20.27
CA GLY A 36 4.71 2.04 -19.37
C GLY A 36 4.12 1.97 -17.96
N VAL A 37 3.73 3.11 -17.39
CA VAL A 37 2.98 3.17 -16.10
C VAL A 37 1.65 2.43 -16.21
N GLY A 38 0.93 2.58 -17.32
CA GLY A 38 -0.31 1.84 -17.58
C GLY A 38 -0.11 0.33 -17.67
N VAL A 39 0.93 -0.13 -18.38
CA VAL A 39 1.25 -1.56 -18.57
C VAL A 39 1.74 -2.21 -17.28
N THR A 40 2.45 -1.47 -16.41
CA THR A 40 2.92 -1.97 -15.11
C THR A 40 1.85 -1.94 -14.02
N ALA A 41 0.76 -1.18 -14.21
CA ALA A 41 -0.31 -1.06 -13.23
C ALA A 41 -0.89 -2.41 -12.75
N PRO A 42 -1.17 -3.42 -13.61
CA PRO A 42 -1.67 -4.72 -13.16
C PRO A 42 -0.70 -5.45 -12.21
N VAL A 43 0.61 -5.37 -12.47
CA VAL A 43 1.64 -6.00 -11.63
C VAL A 43 1.67 -5.33 -10.26
N ILE A 44 1.65 -3.99 -10.24
CA ILE A 44 1.59 -3.20 -9.00
C ILE A 44 0.32 -3.53 -8.21
N ILE A 45 -0.82 -3.68 -8.88
CA ILE A 45 -2.10 -4.04 -8.24
C ILE A 45 -2.03 -5.42 -7.60
N ILE A 46 -1.44 -6.42 -8.27
CA ILE A 46 -1.31 -7.78 -7.73
C ILE A 46 -0.45 -7.75 -6.45
N ILE A 47 0.72 -7.14 -6.50
CA ILE A 47 1.62 -7.01 -5.33
C ILE A 47 0.90 -6.27 -4.20
N SER A 48 0.26 -5.14 -4.52
CA SER A 48 -0.50 -4.34 -3.57
C SER A 48 -1.67 -5.10 -2.95
N ALA A 49 -2.33 -5.99 -3.71
CA ALA A 49 -3.45 -6.78 -3.21
C ALA A 49 -3.00 -7.78 -2.13
N PHE A 50 -1.86 -8.45 -2.32
CA PHE A 50 -1.28 -9.31 -1.28
C PHE A 50 -0.83 -8.52 -0.07
N ALA A 51 -0.20 -7.35 -0.30
CA ALA A 51 0.19 -6.47 0.80
C ALA A 51 -1.03 -5.98 1.60
N TYR A 52 -2.11 -5.63 0.91
CA TYR A 52 -3.36 -5.20 1.53
C TYR A 52 -4.06 -6.34 2.26
N LEU A 53 -4.08 -7.55 1.70
CA LEU A 53 -4.64 -8.74 2.36
C LEU A 53 -3.98 -8.98 3.72
N ILE A 54 -2.66 -8.89 3.78
CA ILE A 54 -1.89 -9.13 5.00
C ILE A 54 -2.00 -7.94 5.97
N GLY A 55 -1.89 -6.71 5.47
CA GLY A 55 -1.98 -5.50 6.29
C GLY A 55 -3.38 -5.27 6.86
N ALA A 56 -4.41 -5.27 6.01
CA ALA A 56 -5.79 -5.03 6.41
C ALA A 56 -6.41 -6.21 7.18
N GLY A 57 -5.95 -7.45 6.96
CA GLY A 57 -6.39 -8.62 7.73
C GLY A 57 -5.61 -8.83 9.03
N GLY A 58 -4.29 -8.63 9.02
CA GLY A 58 -3.41 -8.86 10.16
C GLY A 58 -3.44 -7.75 11.21
N ALA A 59 -3.53 -6.48 10.80
CA ALA A 59 -3.50 -5.34 11.72
C ALA A 59 -4.69 -5.29 12.70
N PRO A 60 -5.95 -5.55 12.27
CA PRO A 60 -7.09 -5.61 13.20
C PRO A 60 -6.98 -6.81 14.14
N LEU A 61 -6.58 -7.99 13.63
CA LEU A 61 -6.41 -9.20 14.46
C LEU A 61 -5.35 -8.98 15.54
N ALA A 62 -4.20 -8.40 15.18
CA ALA A 62 -3.15 -8.04 16.13
C ALA A 62 -3.64 -7.00 17.16
N SER A 63 -4.37 -5.97 16.70
CA SER A 63 -4.95 -4.94 17.59
C SER A 63 -5.96 -5.53 18.58
N ILE A 64 -6.80 -6.47 18.14
CA ILE A 64 -7.77 -7.16 19.02
C ILE A 64 -7.03 -7.98 20.08
N LYS A 65 -6.01 -8.77 19.70
CA LYS A 65 -5.23 -9.57 20.65
C LYS A 65 -4.42 -8.72 21.63
N MET A 66 -3.87 -7.60 21.15
CA MET A 66 -3.17 -6.63 21.99
C MET A 66 -4.13 -5.98 23.00
N GLY A 67 -5.35 -5.62 22.58
CA GLY A 67 -6.41 -5.11 23.47
C GLY A 67 -6.91 -6.13 24.49
N GLN A 68 -6.80 -7.43 24.20
CA GLN A 68 -7.09 -8.52 25.14
C GLN A 68 -5.94 -8.80 26.13
N GLY A 69 -4.85 -8.03 26.09
CA GLY A 69 -3.65 -8.25 26.93
C GLY A 69 -2.76 -9.40 26.46
N LYS A 70 -3.09 -10.05 25.35
CA LYS A 70 -2.38 -11.23 24.80
C LYS A 70 -1.22 -10.80 23.90
N LYS A 71 -0.20 -10.18 24.50
CA LYS A 71 0.94 -9.59 23.77
C LYS A 71 1.71 -10.59 22.91
N GLU A 72 1.97 -11.80 23.41
CA GLU A 72 2.69 -12.85 22.66
C GLU A 72 1.91 -13.34 21.43
N GLU A 73 0.57 -13.47 21.54
CA GLU A 73 -0.27 -13.82 20.38
C GLU A 73 -0.27 -12.69 19.34
N ALA A 74 -0.32 -11.42 19.80
CA ALA A 74 -0.26 -10.26 18.91
C ALA A 74 1.08 -10.15 18.16
N GLU A 75 2.20 -10.39 18.84
CA GLU A 75 3.54 -10.44 18.22
C GLU A 75 3.65 -11.56 17.19
N LYS A 76 3.13 -12.75 17.47
CA LYS A 76 3.11 -13.84 16.48
C LYS A 76 2.31 -13.47 15.23
N ILE A 77 1.17 -12.80 15.38
CA ILE A 77 0.34 -12.36 14.24
C ILE A 77 1.09 -11.32 13.41
N MET A 78 1.70 -10.32 14.05
CA MET A 78 2.49 -9.30 13.36
C MET A 78 3.73 -9.88 12.68
N GLY A 79 4.45 -10.80 13.35
CA GLY A 79 5.61 -11.48 12.79
C GLY A 79 5.26 -12.36 11.58
N ASN A 80 4.16 -13.11 11.65
CA ASN A 80 3.69 -13.91 10.53
C ASN A 80 3.21 -13.05 9.35
N ALA A 81 2.55 -11.92 9.63
CA ALA A 81 2.17 -10.94 8.63
C ALA A 81 3.42 -10.34 7.94
N PHE A 82 4.43 -9.95 8.71
CA PHE A 82 5.68 -9.43 8.16
C PHE A 82 6.42 -10.46 7.30
N PHE A 83 6.55 -11.70 7.77
CA PHE A 83 7.18 -12.77 6.99
C PHE A 83 6.42 -13.07 5.70
N SER A 84 5.09 -13.12 5.77
CA SER A 84 4.24 -13.33 4.59
C SER A 84 4.40 -12.19 3.58
N LEU A 85 4.52 -10.94 4.05
CA LEU A 85 4.82 -9.79 3.19
C LEU A 85 6.18 -9.96 2.51
N VAL A 86 7.25 -10.27 3.24
CA VAL A 86 8.60 -10.43 2.66
C VAL A 86 8.68 -11.57 1.64
N VAL A 87 7.91 -12.65 1.82
CA VAL A 87 7.89 -13.78 0.89
C VAL A 87 7.06 -13.49 -0.37
N LEU A 88 5.99 -12.69 -0.25
CA LEU A 88 5.05 -12.42 -1.35
C LEU A 88 5.34 -11.11 -2.12
N SER A 89 6.10 -10.18 -1.53
CA SER A 89 6.48 -8.89 -2.15
C SER A 89 7.72 -9.03 -3.01
#